data_AF-H0BSV3-F1
#
_entry.id   AF-H0BSV3-F1
#
_cell.length_a   1.000
_cell.length_b   1.000
_cell.length_c   1.000
_cell.angle_alpha   90.00
_cell.angle_beta   90.00
_cell.angle_gamma   90.00
#
_symmetry.space_group_name_H-M   'P 1'
#
loop_
_entity.id
_entity.type
_entity.pdbx_description
1 polymer ?
#
loop_
_entity_poly.entity_id
_entity_poly.type
_entity_poly.pdbx_seq_one_letter_code
_entity_poly.pdbx_strand_id
1 'polypeptide(L)'
;MIAKGLADLKAKGVIDERLFNWAEALRRERNIGAHASDQETTKENAQDVIDFTIAIFDYVYTLSEKYEKYVARKASPSTDG
;
A
#
# COMPACT_ATOMS: atom_id res chain seq x y z
N MET A 1 16.71 4.47 -0.03
CA MET A 1 15.79 4.62 -1.19
C MET A 1 14.52 3.85 -0.93
N ILE A 2 13.35 4.47 -1.12
CA ILE A 2 12.02 3.88 -0.86
C ILE A 2 11.81 2.54 -1.58
N ALA A 3 12.35 2.39 -2.79
CA ALA A 3 12.31 1.13 -3.56
C ALA A 3 12.88 -0.08 -2.80
N LYS A 4 13.97 0.11 -2.04
CA LYS A 4 14.56 -0.96 -1.23
C LYS A 4 13.63 -1.38 -0.09
N GLY A 5 12.98 -0.41 0.57
CA GLY A 5 12.02 -0.70 1.64
C GLY A 5 10.81 -1.49 1.16
N LEU A 6 10.27 -1.16 -0.02
CA LEU A 6 9.16 -1.89 -0.63
C LEU A 6 9.54 -3.33 -1.01
N ALA A 7 10.72 -3.51 -1.58
CA ALA A 7 11.24 -4.84 -1.90
C ALA A 7 11.43 -5.69 -0.62
N ASP A 8 11.95 -5.09 0.45
CA ASP A 8 12.12 -5.76 1.74
C ASP A 8 10.77 -6.14 2.37
N LEU A 9 9.74 -5.29 2.25
CA LEU A 9 8.39 -5.60 2.73
C LEU A 9 7.74 -6.74 1.95
N LYS A 10 7.90 -6.77 0.61
CA LYS A 10 7.45 -7.90 -0.22
C LYS A 10 8.18 -9.18 0.17
N ALA A 11 9.50 -9.12 0.32
CA ALA A 11 10.33 -10.29 0.69
C ALA A 11 9.95 -10.86 2.07
N LYS A 12 9.50 -10.01 3.00
CA LYS A 12 9.01 -10.41 4.32
C LYS A 12 7.54 -10.84 4.34
N GLY A 13 6.84 -10.78 3.20
CA GLY A 13 5.41 -11.11 3.10
C GLY A 13 4.49 -10.11 3.79
N VAL A 14 4.99 -8.91 4.13
CA VAL A 14 4.19 -7.85 4.77
C VAL A 14 3.26 -7.18 3.75
N ILE A 15 3.69 -7.12 2.49
CA ILE A 15 2.86 -6.69 1.35
C ILE A 15 2.85 -7.79 0.29
N ASP A 16 1.72 -7.92 -0.39
CA ASP A 16 1.59 -8.83 -1.51
C ASP A 16 2.21 -8.25 -2.81
N GLU A 17 2.28 -9.07 -3.84
CA GLU A 17 2.81 -8.67 -5.15
C GLU A 17 2.01 -7.53 -5.80
N ARG A 18 0.71 -7.44 -5.55
CA ARG A 18 -0.16 -6.41 -6.10
C ARG A 18 0.20 -5.04 -5.50
N LEU A 19 0.32 -4.95 -4.19
CA LEU A 19 0.73 -3.72 -3.48
C LEU A 19 2.14 -3.29 -3.88
N PHE A 20 3.06 -4.25 -4.05
CA PHE A 20 4.41 -3.96 -4.54
C PHE A 20 4.39 -3.35 -5.95
N ASN A 21 3.61 -3.92 -6.88
CA ASN A 21 3.49 -3.42 -8.25
C ASN A 21 2.89 -2.01 -8.31
N TRP A 22 1.90 -1.73 -7.46
CA TRP A 22 1.32 -0.39 -7.34
C TRP A 22 2.32 0.62 -6.80
N ALA A 23 3.06 0.26 -5.75
CA ALA A 23 4.08 1.14 -5.20
C ALA A 23 5.20 1.47 -6.22
N GLU A 24 5.58 0.51 -7.07
CA GLU A 24 6.51 0.77 -8.18
C GLU A 24 5.89 1.64 -9.30
N ALA A 25 4.60 1.52 -9.58
CA ALA A 25 3.90 2.40 -10.51
C ALA A 25 3.88 3.85 -10.01
N LEU A 26 3.54 4.07 -8.73
CA LEU A 26 3.59 5.39 -8.09
C LEU A 26 4.99 6.00 -8.14
N ARG A 27 6.03 5.19 -7.95
CA ARG A 27 7.42 5.63 -8.02
C ARG A 27 7.81 6.10 -9.44
N ARG A 28 7.29 5.44 -10.48
CA ARG A 28 7.49 5.85 -11.87
C ARG A 28 6.79 7.16 -12.18
N GLU A 29 5.54 7.33 -11.77
CA GLU A 29 4.79 8.58 -11.93
C GLU A 29 5.48 9.75 -11.22
N ARG A 30 5.96 9.55 -9.98
CA ARG A 30 6.77 10.54 -9.26
C ARG A 30 8.01 10.94 -10.04
N ASN A 31 8.70 9.99 -10.65
CA ASN A 31 9.90 10.26 -11.44
C ASN A 31 9.56 11.08 -12.70
N ILE A 32 8.43 10.82 -13.36
CA ILE A 32 7.95 11.59 -14.52
C ILE A 32 7.63 13.02 -14.10
N GLY A 33 6.84 13.21 -13.03
CA GLY A 33 6.45 14.55 -12.56
C GLY A 33 7.58 15.37 -11.93
N ALA A 34 8.67 14.74 -11.47
CA ALA A 34 9.82 15.43 -10.87
C ALA A 34 10.91 15.82 -11.87
N HIS A 35 10.88 15.26 -13.09
CA HIS A 35 11.80 15.62 -14.17
C HIS A 35 11.06 16.51 -15.18
N ALA A 36 11.71 17.54 -15.70
CA ALA A 36 11.24 18.27 -16.88
C ALA A 36 11.40 17.35 -18.11
N SER A 37 10.56 16.34 -18.19
CA SER A 37 10.45 15.43 -19.34
C SER A 37 9.31 15.89 -20.25
N ASP A 38 9.35 15.52 -21.53
CA ASP A 38 8.28 15.83 -22.48
C ASP A 38 6.96 15.07 -22.20
N GLN A 39 6.94 14.23 -21.16
CA GLN A 39 5.74 13.54 -20.69
C GLN A 39 5.06 14.35 -19.59
N GLU A 40 3.89 14.91 -19.91
CA GLU A 40 3.01 15.53 -18.92
C GLU A 40 2.24 14.48 -18.14
N THR A 41 2.15 14.67 -16.82
CA THR A 41 1.23 13.89 -15.97
C THR A 41 -0.20 14.36 -16.25
N THR A 42 -1.05 13.46 -16.73
CA THR A 42 -2.47 13.74 -16.94
C THR A 42 -3.21 13.86 -15.61
N LYS A 43 -4.41 14.45 -15.63
CA LYS A 43 -5.28 14.51 -14.45
C LYS A 43 -5.64 13.11 -13.97
N GLU A 44 -5.89 12.19 -14.89
CA GLU A 44 -6.21 10.79 -14.62
C GLU A 44 -5.04 10.10 -13.90
N ASN A 45 -3.81 10.25 -14.40
CA ASN A 45 -2.63 9.68 -13.75
C ASN A 45 -2.43 10.24 -12.33
N ALA A 46 -2.66 11.54 -12.14
CA ALA A 46 -2.58 12.17 -10.82
C ALA A 46 -3.65 11.62 -9.86
N GLN A 47 -4.86 11.37 -10.34
CA GLN A 47 -5.93 10.77 -9.54
C GLN A 47 -5.61 9.31 -9.17
N ASP A 48 -5.13 8.52 -10.12
CA ASP A 48 -4.70 7.13 -9.89
C ASP A 48 -3.61 7.07 -8.82
N VAL A 49 -2.67 8.03 -8.84
CA VAL A 49 -1.61 8.13 -7.83
C VAL A 49 -2.18 8.33 -6.42
N ILE A 50 -3.19 9.18 -6.29
CA ILE A 50 -3.86 9.45 -5.00
C ILE A 50 -4.63 8.21 -4.55
N ASP A 51 -5.43 7.63 -5.43
CA ASP A 51 -6.32 6.50 -5.12
C ASP A 51 -5.52 5.27 -4.68
N PHE A 52 -4.43 4.95 -5.39
CA PHE A 52 -3.55 3.84 -4.99
C PHE A 52 -2.80 4.11 -3.69
N THR A 53 -2.41 5.36 -3.43
CA THR A 53 -1.79 5.73 -2.15
C THR A 53 -2.75 5.50 -0.98
N ILE A 54 -4.02 5.89 -1.14
CA ILE A 54 -5.08 5.66 -0.13
C ILE A 54 -5.29 4.16 0.06
N ALA A 55 -5.42 3.39 -1.02
CA ALA A 55 -5.62 1.95 -0.94
C ALA A 55 -4.47 1.21 -0.23
N ILE A 56 -3.22 1.65 -0.43
CA ILE A 56 -2.07 1.11 0.30
C ILE A 56 -2.19 1.39 1.80
N PHE A 57 -2.55 2.60 2.20
CA PHE A 57 -2.71 2.93 3.62
C PHE A 57 -3.87 2.17 4.27
N ASP A 58 -4.99 2.04 3.56
CA ASP A 58 -6.13 1.26 4.05
C ASP A 58 -5.78 -0.21 4.22
N TYR A 59 -5.01 -0.79 3.30
CA TYR A 59 -4.57 -2.18 3.44
C TYR A 59 -3.62 -2.34 4.63
N VAL A 60 -2.55 -1.53 4.67
CA VAL A 60 -1.47 -1.70 5.66
C VAL A 60 -1.94 -1.38 7.08
N TYR A 61 -2.65 -0.27 7.28
CA TYR A 61 -3.00 0.21 8.62
C TYR A 61 -4.44 -0.12 9.03
N THR A 62 -5.40 -0.01 8.11
CA THR A 62 -6.81 -0.16 8.47
C THR A 62 -7.24 -1.63 8.47
N LEU A 63 -6.97 -2.35 7.38
CA LEU A 63 -7.44 -3.73 7.21
C LEU A 63 -6.70 -4.69 8.12
N SER A 64 -5.37 -4.55 8.22
CA SER A 64 -4.53 -5.37 9.11
C SER A 64 -4.98 -5.27 10.56
N GLU A 65 -5.14 -4.04 11.09
CA GLU A 65 -5.59 -3.82 12.47
C GLU A 65 -7.02 -4.35 12.70
N LYS A 66 -7.94 -4.11 11.76
CA LYS A 66 -9.31 -4.63 11.85
C LYS A 66 -9.34 -6.15 11.88
N TYR A 67 -8.50 -6.81 11.09
CA TYR A 67 -8.40 -8.25 11.04
C TYR A 67 -7.81 -8.83 12.34
N GLU A 68 -6.73 -8.24 12.86
CA GLU A 68 -6.14 -8.64 14.14
C GLU A 68 -7.16 -8.52 15.29
N LYS A 69 -7.88 -7.40 15.37
CA LYS A 69 -8.96 -7.21 16.35
C LYS A 69 -10.05 -8.27 16.20
N TYR A 70 -10.41 -8.64 14.98
CA TYR A 70 -11.38 -9.69 14.72
C TYR A 70 -10.91 -11.06 15.22
N VAL A 71 -9.67 -11.43 14.90
CA VAL A 71 -9.07 -12.70 15.35
C VAL A 71 -8.99 -12.75 16.88
N ALA A 72 -8.53 -11.67 17.52
CA ALA A 72 -8.46 -11.58 18.97
C ALA A 72 -9.82 -11.81 19.65
N ARG A 73 -10.89 -11.19 19.12
CA ARG A 73 -12.27 -11.42 19.63
C ARG A 73 -12.73 -12.86 19.51
N LYS A 74 -12.28 -13.59 18.48
CA LYS A 74 -12.64 -15.00 18.29
C LYS A 74 -11.75 -15.98 19.06
N ALA A 75 -10.52 -15.58 19.36
CA ALA A 75 -9.55 -16.40 20.08
C ALA A 75 -9.74 -16.37 21.60
N SER A 76 -10.33 -15.31 22.15
CA SER A 76 -10.80 -15.30 23.54
C SER A 76 -11.99 -16.26 23.66
N PRO A 77 -11.86 -17.39 24.40
CA PRO A 77 -13.03 -18.14 24.79
C PRO A 77 -13.84 -17.19 25.68
N SER A 78 -15.13 -17.04 25.39
CA SER A 78 -16.08 -16.52 26.36
C SER A 78 -15.99 -17.38 27.62
N THR A 79 -15.19 -16.94 28.59
CA THR A 79 -15.31 -17.38 29.98
C THR A 79 -16.57 -16.73 30.54
N ASP A 80 -17.72 -17.20 30.07
CA ASP A 80 -18.99 -17.04 30.78
C ASP A 80 -19.17 -18.34 31.57
N GLY A 81 -18.79 -18.27 32.85
CA GLY A 81 -19.16 -19.20 33.91
C GLY A 81 -20.01 -18.48 34.93
#